data_AF-A0A0X8VD48-F1
#
_entry.id   AF-A0A0X8VD48-F1
#
_cell.length_a   1.000
_cell.length_b   1.000
_cell.length_c   1.000
_cell.angle_alpha   90.00
_cell.angle_beta   90.00
_cell.angle_gamma   90.00
#
_symmetry.space_group_name_H-M   'P 1'
#
loop_
_entity.id
_entity.type
_entity.pdbx_description
1 polymer ?
#
loop_
_entity_poly.entity_id
_entity_poly.type
_entity_poly.pdbx_seq_one_letter_code
_entity_poly.pdbx_strand_id
1 'polypeptide(L)'
;MKKKIISILLCCCTVMGFAPVTALAADAETEISLMMMDFREVKADQQGDNWTWDASDKILTLNNFQGVVKTGVREKSSAILLPKDSTLYLEGKNNKITTNSYHCNGVYSEGDLIIDGKGKLEINIESAGASGIYVNSGVLSIDSKAEINVDSPRHAIYIYDLKANKVAVTVKDDAKLTFPDDLNDDAVFVVTKSGVDPKSITFDYKETRDKDEEIVTLSKAEAKTPEKPTENPEEKPTEEVTENTYLITIGNKEIKKNGETAYTSDAVPYITNGYTMLPLRALLVLSDPNVDIKWDATTKTAQISYNNKLFTLVANQKTLTKDSATVDLATAAEIQDGRLFVSLRDWMKIMEVDGTHVSWNSEAKTVTLKH
;
A
#
# COMPACT_ATOMS: atom_id res chain seq x y z
N MET A 1 49.56 -24.27 80.53
CA MET A 1 50.17 -24.38 79.18
C MET A 1 49.49 -23.30 78.33
N LYS A 2 50.04 -22.09 78.11
CA LYS A 2 51.12 -21.73 77.15
C LYS A 2 50.96 -22.55 75.84
N LYS A 3 50.67 -21.98 74.66
CA LYS A 3 51.14 -20.70 74.09
C LYS A 3 50.09 -20.03 73.19
N LYS A 4 50.03 -18.70 73.32
CA LYS A 4 49.65 -17.75 72.26
C LYS A 4 50.78 -17.68 71.22
N ILE A 5 50.43 -17.53 69.95
CA ILE A 5 51.23 -16.78 68.97
C ILE A 5 50.28 -15.78 68.29
N ILE A 6 50.80 -14.56 68.15
CA ILE A 6 50.17 -13.30 67.73
C ILE A 6 50.70 -12.94 66.33
N SER A 7 49.91 -12.16 65.57
CA SER A 7 50.30 -11.28 64.44
C SER A 7 50.58 -11.92 63.07
N ILE A 8 50.32 -11.31 61.90
CA ILE A 8 49.96 -9.93 61.50
C ILE A 8 49.25 -9.98 60.12
N LEU A 9 48.34 -9.02 59.90
CA LEU A 9 47.84 -8.43 58.65
C LEU A 9 48.45 -8.90 57.30
N LEU A 10 47.59 -9.25 56.32
CA LEU A 10 47.59 -8.59 55.02
C LEU A 10 46.20 -8.70 54.35
N CYS A 11 45.61 -7.55 54.11
CA CYS A 11 44.42 -7.35 53.29
C CYS A 11 44.78 -7.67 51.84
N CYS A 12 44.11 -8.65 51.23
CA CYS A 12 43.98 -8.75 49.78
C CYS A 12 42.61 -9.34 49.48
N CYS A 13 41.68 -8.45 49.12
CA CYS A 13 40.44 -8.81 48.45
C CYS A 13 40.79 -9.60 47.17
N THR A 14 40.66 -10.92 47.21
CA THR A 14 40.44 -11.67 45.97
C THR A 14 38.98 -11.48 45.60
N VAL A 15 38.74 -10.38 44.90
CA VAL A 15 37.59 -10.22 44.01
C VAL A 15 37.62 -11.44 43.10
N MET A 16 36.76 -12.43 43.37
CA MET A 16 36.43 -13.42 42.37
C MET A 16 35.78 -12.62 41.24
N GLY A 17 36.58 -12.35 40.21
CA GLY A 17 36.10 -11.88 38.93
C GLY A 17 35.16 -12.94 38.38
N PHE A 18 33.89 -12.86 38.78
CA PHE A 18 32.83 -13.07 37.82
C PHE A 18 33.03 -11.95 36.79
N ALA A 19 33.85 -12.23 35.77
CA ALA A 19 33.65 -11.55 34.51
C ALA A 19 32.15 -11.73 34.23
N PRO A 20 31.37 -10.64 34.07
CA PRO A 20 30.07 -10.81 33.48
C PRO A 20 30.36 -11.48 32.15
N VAL A 21 29.93 -12.73 32.00
CA VAL A 21 29.58 -13.20 30.68
C VAL A 21 28.48 -12.22 30.30
N THR A 22 28.87 -11.15 29.60
CA THR A 22 27.95 -10.42 28.75
C THR A 22 27.48 -11.46 27.75
N ALA A 23 26.47 -12.23 28.17
CA ALA A 23 25.46 -12.64 27.24
C ALA A 23 25.07 -11.32 26.58
N LEU A 24 25.47 -11.17 25.31
CA LEU A 24 24.70 -10.33 24.40
C LEU A 24 23.28 -10.80 24.64
N ALA A 25 22.51 -10.01 25.39
CA ALA A 25 21.08 -10.20 25.40
C ALA A 25 20.72 -10.04 23.93
N ALA A 26 20.42 -11.15 23.25
CA ALA A 26 19.70 -11.07 22.00
C ALA A 26 18.52 -10.14 22.31
N ASP A 27 18.39 -9.05 21.56
CA ASP A 27 17.35 -8.05 21.81
C ASP A 27 16.02 -8.80 21.92
N ALA A 28 15.53 -8.97 23.15
CA ALA A 28 14.47 -9.91 23.41
C ALA A 28 13.21 -9.33 22.77
N GLU A 29 12.63 -10.08 21.84
CA GLU A 29 11.40 -9.65 21.17
C GLU A 29 10.28 -9.46 22.21
N THR A 30 9.67 -8.29 22.17
CA THR A 30 8.50 -7.93 22.97
C THR A 30 7.25 -8.47 22.29
N GLU A 31 6.62 -9.47 22.90
CA GLU A 31 5.35 -10.01 22.40
C GLU A 31 4.21 -9.01 22.57
N ILE A 32 3.68 -8.51 21.44
CA ILE A 32 2.52 -7.63 21.42
C ILE A 32 1.26 -8.47 21.59
N SER A 33 0.71 -8.45 22.81
CA SER A 33 -0.54 -9.13 23.17
C SER A 33 -1.79 -8.32 22.80
N LEU A 34 -2.99 -8.88 23.03
CA LEU A 34 -4.27 -8.30 22.58
C LEU A 34 -4.48 -6.82 22.98
N MET A 35 -4.05 -6.40 24.16
CA MET A 35 -4.26 -5.02 24.66
C MET A 35 -3.00 -4.14 24.60
N MET A 36 -1.83 -4.70 24.27
CA MET A 36 -0.58 -3.95 24.26
C MET A 36 -0.46 -3.10 23.00
N MET A 37 0.10 -1.89 23.07
CA MET A 37 0.22 -1.00 21.91
C MET A 37 -1.13 -0.63 21.25
N ASP A 38 -2.24 -0.63 22.01
CA ASP A 38 -3.50 -0.01 21.60
C ASP A 38 -3.73 1.26 22.43
N PHE A 39 -3.50 2.41 21.81
CA PHE A 39 -3.53 3.72 22.47
C PHE A 39 -4.81 4.51 22.19
N ARG A 40 -5.76 3.94 21.43
CA ARG A 40 -6.97 4.67 20.97
C ARG A 40 -7.79 5.24 22.12
N GLU A 41 -7.83 4.53 23.24
CA GLU A 41 -8.60 4.90 24.44
C GLU A 41 -7.70 5.22 25.65
N VAL A 42 -6.39 5.34 25.47
CA VAL A 42 -5.43 5.56 26.57
C VAL A 42 -5.33 7.05 26.89
N LYS A 43 -5.74 7.42 28.11
CA LYS A 43 -5.85 8.82 28.57
C LYS A 43 -4.77 9.26 29.55
N ALA A 44 -3.86 8.37 29.92
CA ALA A 44 -2.77 8.65 30.83
C ALA A 44 -1.47 8.15 30.21
N ASP A 45 -0.36 8.79 30.56
CA ASP A 45 0.95 8.41 30.07
C ASP A 45 1.27 6.97 30.44
N GLN A 46 1.93 6.27 29.53
CA GLN A 46 2.35 4.89 29.72
C GLN A 46 3.79 4.73 29.25
N GLN A 47 4.48 3.74 29.81
CA GLN A 47 5.80 3.36 29.35
C GLN A 47 5.94 1.84 29.42
N GLY A 48 6.79 1.30 28.57
CA GLY A 48 7.24 -0.07 28.62
C GLY A 48 8.66 -0.19 28.14
N ASP A 49 9.11 -1.41 27.87
CA ASP A 49 10.45 -1.66 27.39
C ASP A 49 10.63 -1.05 26.00
N ASN A 50 11.51 -0.05 25.89
CA ASN A 50 11.86 0.63 24.64
C ASN A 50 10.71 1.42 23.97
N TRP A 51 9.66 1.78 24.72
CA TRP A 51 8.62 2.69 24.23
C TRP A 51 7.99 3.54 25.34
N THR A 52 7.50 4.72 24.97
CA THR A 52 6.72 5.61 25.84
C THR A 52 5.52 6.18 25.11
N TRP A 53 4.44 6.45 25.83
CA TRP A 53 3.22 7.10 25.33
C TRP A 53 2.96 8.36 26.15
N ASP A 54 3.00 9.51 25.49
CA ASP A 54 2.47 10.78 25.99
C ASP A 54 1.01 10.89 25.56
N ALA A 55 0.09 10.78 26.52
CA ALA A 55 -1.34 10.79 26.23
C ALA A 55 -1.87 12.19 25.89
N SER A 56 -1.20 13.24 26.36
CA SER A 56 -1.62 14.62 26.17
C SER A 56 -1.31 15.11 24.76
N ASP A 57 -0.13 14.79 24.27
CA ASP A 57 0.35 15.16 22.94
C ASP A 57 0.11 14.03 21.90
N LYS A 58 -0.36 12.86 22.35
CA LYS A 58 -0.60 11.65 21.54
C LYS A 58 0.66 11.19 20.79
N ILE A 59 1.76 11.13 21.52
CA ILE A 59 3.07 10.75 20.97
C ILE A 59 3.43 9.37 21.49
N LEU A 60 3.53 8.41 20.58
CA LEU A 60 4.18 7.13 20.83
C LEU A 60 5.64 7.22 20.41
N THR A 61 6.55 7.18 21.37
CA THR A 61 7.99 7.12 21.10
C THR A 61 8.47 5.67 21.14
N LEU A 62 9.16 5.24 20.09
CA LEU A 62 9.87 3.95 20.03
C LEU A 62 11.38 4.20 20.06
N ASN A 63 12.13 3.44 20.87
CA ASN A 63 13.59 3.55 20.96
C ASN A 63 14.25 2.17 21.02
N ASN A 64 14.60 1.63 19.86
CA ASN A 64 15.05 0.25 19.67
C ASN A 64 14.00 -0.79 20.13
N PHE A 65 12.73 -0.49 19.86
CA PHE A 65 11.61 -1.37 20.17
C PHE A 65 11.58 -2.58 19.24
N GLN A 66 11.48 -3.79 19.80
CA GLN A 66 11.44 -5.04 19.03
C GLN A 66 10.09 -5.75 19.22
N GLY A 67 9.04 -5.33 18.52
CA GLY A 67 7.69 -5.84 18.70
C GLY A 67 7.33 -7.02 17.79
N VAL A 68 6.66 -8.06 18.32
CA VAL A 68 6.18 -9.19 17.52
C VAL A 68 4.72 -9.54 17.85
N VAL A 69 3.87 -9.60 16.83
CA VAL A 69 2.51 -10.13 16.92
C VAL A 69 2.50 -11.58 16.45
N LYS A 70 2.26 -12.53 17.36
CA LYS A 70 2.19 -13.96 17.05
C LYS A 70 0.91 -14.34 16.31
N THR A 71 0.97 -15.45 15.58
CA THR A 71 -0.19 -16.06 14.91
C THR A 71 -1.37 -16.25 15.88
N GLY A 72 -2.57 -15.90 15.43
CA GLY A 72 -3.80 -15.99 16.21
C GLY A 72 -4.01 -14.85 17.21
N VAL A 73 -3.06 -13.91 17.34
CA VAL A 73 -3.19 -12.70 18.16
C VAL A 73 -3.51 -11.53 17.25
N ARG A 74 -4.52 -10.69 17.59
CA ARG A 74 -4.83 -9.47 16.82
C ARG A 74 -5.11 -9.71 15.32
N GLU A 75 -5.79 -10.80 15.00
CA GLU A 75 -6.25 -11.02 13.62
C GLU A 75 -7.18 -9.88 13.17
N LYS A 76 -7.02 -9.43 11.92
CA LYS A 76 -7.78 -8.32 11.31
C LYS A 76 -7.63 -7.01 12.09
N SER A 77 -6.47 -6.78 12.70
CA SER A 77 -6.15 -5.60 13.50
C SER A 77 -4.77 -5.06 13.11
N SER A 78 -4.01 -4.51 14.06
CA SER A 78 -2.67 -3.96 13.82
C SER A 78 -1.75 -4.14 15.02
N ALA A 79 -0.44 -4.17 14.79
CA ALA A 79 0.52 -4.28 15.88
C ALA A 79 0.49 -3.04 16.78
N ILE A 80 0.40 -1.85 16.17
CA ILE A 80 0.21 -0.58 16.87
C ILE A 80 -1.10 0.05 16.43
N LEU A 81 -1.93 0.48 17.38
CA LEU A 81 -3.16 1.25 17.12
C LEU A 81 -3.08 2.61 17.80
N LEU A 82 -3.18 3.67 17.00
CA LEU A 82 -3.08 5.05 17.45
C LEU A 82 -4.43 5.76 17.29
N PRO A 83 -4.81 6.64 18.24
CA PRO A 83 -5.95 7.52 18.06
C PRO A 83 -5.69 8.53 16.95
N LYS A 84 -6.73 9.25 16.52
CA LYS A 84 -6.59 10.33 15.54
C LYS A 84 -5.56 11.39 15.98
N ASP A 85 -4.88 11.97 15.00
CA ASP A 85 -3.93 13.08 15.19
C ASP A 85 -2.74 12.68 16.08
N SER A 86 -2.17 11.49 15.84
CA SER A 86 -1.07 10.95 16.64
C SER A 86 0.29 11.10 15.95
N THR A 87 1.34 11.13 16.77
CA THR A 87 2.73 11.05 16.30
C THR A 87 3.35 9.73 16.72
N LEU A 88 3.95 9.02 15.75
CA LEU A 88 4.89 7.95 15.99
C LEU A 88 6.31 8.54 15.92
N TYR A 89 6.92 8.76 17.07
CA TYR A 89 8.26 9.33 17.17
C TYR A 89 9.32 8.22 17.21
N LEU A 90 10.22 8.22 16.24
CA LEU A 90 11.27 7.22 16.10
C LEU A 90 12.58 7.74 16.67
N GLU A 91 13.01 7.13 17.77
CA GLU A 91 14.38 7.16 18.29
C GLU A 91 15.08 5.83 17.98
N GLY A 92 16.40 5.76 18.14
CA GLY A 92 17.13 4.51 17.91
C GLY A 92 17.09 4.04 16.45
N LYS A 93 17.96 3.10 16.08
CA LYS A 93 18.02 2.61 14.68
C LYS A 93 17.51 1.18 14.53
N ASN A 94 17.14 0.54 15.64
CA ASN A 94 16.71 -0.85 15.70
C ASN A 94 15.24 -0.97 16.16
N ASN A 95 14.32 -0.13 15.67
CA ASN A 95 12.91 -0.41 15.90
C ASN A 95 12.42 -1.41 14.85
N LYS A 96 11.67 -2.41 15.28
CA LYS A 96 11.10 -3.43 14.41
C LYS A 96 9.72 -3.84 14.88
N ILE A 97 8.83 -4.07 13.93
CA ILE A 97 7.52 -4.67 14.12
C ILE A 97 7.43 -5.87 13.19
N THR A 98 7.21 -7.06 13.73
CA THR A 98 6.92 -8.27 12.95
C THR A 98 5.49 -8.71 13.20
N THR A 99 4.74 -9.01 12.14
CA THR A 99 3.35 -9.51 12.26
C THR A 99 3.17 -10.85 11.55
N ASN A 100 2.87 -11.89 12.34
CA ASN A 100 2.68 -13.27 11.86
C ASN A 100 1.20 -13.69 11.92
N SER A 101 0.31 -12.72 12.11
CA SER A 101 -1.10 -12.93 12.38
C SER A 101 -1.97 -12.48 11.21
N TYR A 102 -3.08 -13.19 11.00
CA TYR A 102 -3.94 -13.05 9.84
C TYR A 102 -4.50 -11.63 9.69
N HIS A 103 -4.22 -10.94 8.58
CA HIS A 103 -4.57 -9.54 8.33
C HIS A 103 -4.21 -8.57 9.46
N CYS A 104 -3.06 -8.75 10.11
CA CYS A 104 -2.56 -7.79 11.09
C CYS A 104 -1.64 -6.77 10.41
N ASN A 105 -2.05 -5.51 10.32
CA ASN A 105 -1.20 -4.43 9.79
C ASN A 105 -0.05 -4.11 10.77
N GLY A 106 0.97 -3.41 10.31
CA GLY A 106 2.03 -2.91 11.18
C GLY A 106 1.53 -1.80 12.10
N VAL A 107 1.22 -0.65 11.51
CA VAL A 107 0.75 0.54 12.24
C VAL A 107 -0.62 0.97 11.74
N TYR A 108 -1.53 1.29 12.64
CA TYR A 108 -2.84 1.85 12.35
C TYR A 108 -3.05 3.20 13.06
N SER A 109 -3.65 4.16 12.36
CA SER A 109 -4.13 5.42 12.94
C SER A 109 -5.61 5.67 12.58
N GLU A 110 -6.41 6.15 13.54
CA GLU A 110 -7.82 6.56 13.31
C GLU A 110 -7.99 7.89 12.55
N GLY A 111 -6.89 8.62 12.33
CA GLY A 111 -6.86 9.93 11.69
C GLY A 111 -5.46 10.27 11.20
N ASP A 112 -5.13 11.56 11.14
CA ASP A 112 -3.81 11.99 10.68
C ASP A 112 -2.70 11.32 11.49
N LEU A 113 -1.66 10.85 10.79
CA LEU A 113 -0.49 10.19 11.37
C LEU A 113 0.77 10.94 10.95
N ILE A 114 1.56 11.32 11.95
CA ILE A 114 2.91 11.86 11.75
C ILE A 114 3.91 10.79 12.18
N ILE A 115 4.88 10.48 11.33
CA ILE A 115 6.07 9.71 11.70
C ILE A 115 7.24 10.68 11.71
N ASP A 116 7.84 10.89 12.88
CA ASP A 116 8.87 11.91 13.10
C ASP A 116 10.09 11.32 13.83
N GLY A 117 11.15 12.11 13.95
CA GLY A 117 12.35 11.76 14.69
C GLY A 117 13.55 11.51 13.79
N LYS A 118 14.56 10.83 14.34
CA LYS A 118 15.82 10.52 13.65
C LYS A 118 16.09 9.02 13.59
N GLY A 119 15.15 8.22 14.09
CA GLY A 119 15.27 6.79 14.20
C GLY A 119 14.91 6.04 12.91
N LYS A 120 15.01 4.72 12.98
CA LYS A 120 14.60 3.81 11.91
C LYS A 120 13.56 2.82 12.44
N LEU A 121 12.55 2.51 11.64
CA LEU A 121 11.56 1.47 11.89
C LEU A 121 11.49 0.48 10.74
N GLU A 122 11.64 -0.81 11.04
CA GLU A 122 11.38 -1.92 10.13
C GLU A 122 10.00 -2.52 10.43
N ILE A 123 9.16 -2.67 9.40
CA ILE A 123 7.84 -3.28 9.50
C ILE A 123 7.82 -4.50 8.58
N ASN A 124 7.76 -5.69 9.17
CA ASN A 124 7.75 -6.96 8.45
C ASN A 124 6.40 -7.65 8.65
N ILE A 125 5.70 -7.94 7.56
CA ILE A 125 4.37 -8.55 7.58
C ILE A 125 4.41 -9.87 6.84
N GLU A 126 4.17 -10.96 7.55
CA GLU A 126 4.15 -12.30 6.95
C GLU A 126 2.75 -12.69 6.44
N SER A 127 1.68 -12.10 7.00
CA SER A 127 0.31 -12.45 6.61
C SER A 127 -0.12 -11.73 5.34
N ALA A 128 -0.61 -12.52 4.37
CA ALA A 128 -1.30 -12.01 3.20
C ALA A 128 -2.44 -11.03 3.58
N GLY A 129 -2.56 -9.94 2.82
CA GLY A 129 -3.68 -9.00 2.90
C GLY A 129 -3.61 -7.94 4.01
N ALA A 130 -2.49 -7.82 4.71
CA ALA A 130 -2.20 -6.71 5.63
C ALA A 130 -1.27 -5.67 4.99
N SER A 131 -1.32 -4.44 5.47
CA SER A 131 -0.52 -3.31 5.00
C SER A 131 0.48 -2.84 6.07
N GLY A 132 1.60 -2.26 5.65
CA GLY A 132 2.61 -1.72 6.57
C GLY A 132 2.03 -0.62 7.47
N ILE A 133 1.58 0.45 6.84
CA ILE A 133 0.98 1.61 7.49
C ILE A 133 -0.46 1.78 7.01
N TYR A 134 -1.41 1.77 7.93
CA TYR A 134 -2.83 2.02 7.70
C TYR A 134 -3.21 3.36 8.33
N VAL A 135 -3.74 4.29 7.54
CA VAL A 135 -4.31 5.56 8.02
C VAL A 135 -5.80 5.63 7.67
N ASN A 136 -6.65 5.68 8.69
CA ASN A 136 -8.10 5.83 8.52
C ASN A 136 -8.49 7.31 8.58
N SER A 137 -9.27 7.80 7.64
CA SER A 137 -9.88 9.13 7.64
C SER A 137 -8.91 10.32 7.81
N GLY A 138 -7.63 10.12 7.47
CA GLY A 138 -6.55 11.09 7.67
C GLY A 138 -5.43 10.97 6.63
N VAL A 139 -4.37 11.74 6.82
CA VAL A 139 -3.18 11.78 5.94
C VAL A 139 -1.93 11.26 6.66
N LEU A 140 -0.93 10.83 5.90
CA LEU A 140 0.38 10.44 6.41
C LEU A 140 1.41 11.55 6.17
N SER A 141 2.14 11.94 7.20
CA SER A 141 3.33 12.79 7.08
C SER A 141 4.55 12.07 7.67
N ILE A 142 5.66 12.08 6.95
CA ILE A 142 6.94 11.53 7.42
C ILE A 142 7.94 12.68 7.43
N ASP A 143 8.52 12.97 8.59
CA ASP A 143 9.24 14.22 8.86
C ASP A 143 10.66 13.99 9.42
N SER A 144 11.40 15.09 9.55
CA SER A 144 12.76 15.13 10.08
C SER A 144 13.72 14.19 9.35
N LYS A 145 14.17 13.11 10.01
CA LYS A 145 15.10 12.11 9.46
C LYS A 145 14.61 10.70 9.76
N ALA A 146 13.29 10.53 9.88
CA ALA A 146 12.69 9.23 10.12
C ALA A 146 12.93 8.33 8.91
N GLU A 147 13.37 7.09 9.17
CA GLU A 147 13.59 6.08 8.14
C GLU A 147 12.62 4.92 8.39
N ILE A 148 11.79 4.58 7.41
CA ILE A 148 10.82 3.49 7.53
C ILE A 148 11.07 2.49 6.42
N ASN A 149 11.25 1.23 6.77
CA ASN A 149 11.36 0.13 5.82
C ASN A 149 10.12 -0.75 5.99
N VAL A 150 9.37 -0.95 4.92
CA VAL A 150 8.17 -1.79 4.94
C VAL A 150 8.36 -2.98 4.03
N ASP A 151 8.32 -4.18 4.60
CA ASP A 151 8.16 -5.43 3.90
C ASP A 151 6.75 -5.96 4.16
N SER A 152 5.89 -5.85 3.15
CA SER A 152 4.47 -6.17 3.25
C SER A 152 3.99 -6.86 1.99
N PRO A 153 3.08 -7.85 2.08
CA PRO A 153 2.59 -8.57 0.91
C PRO A 153 1.50 -7.84 0.12
N ARG A 154 1.11 -6.62 0.52
CA ARG A 154 -0.02 -5.91 -0.12
C ARG A 154 0.24 -4.44 -0.39
N HIS A 155 0.39 -3.62 0.66
CA HIS A 155 0.60 -2.18 0.51
C HIS A 155 1.62 -1.72 1.54
N ALA A 156 2.57 -0.89 1.14
CA ALA A 156 3.44 -0.21 2.08
C ALA A 156 2.62 0.81 2.89
N ILE A 157 1.78 1.59 2.20
CA ILE A 157 0.88 2.59 2.77
C ILE A 157 -0.54 2.34 2.28
N TYR A 158 -1.49 2.30 3.20
CA TYR A 158 -2.92 2.24 2.91
C TYR A 158 -3.67 3.38 3.61
N ILE A 159 -4.30 4.25 2.83
CA ILE A 159 -5.12 5.36 3.34
C ILE A 159 -6.58 5.09 3.01
N TYR A 160 -7.45 5.12 4.02
CA TYR A 160 -8.88 4.83 3.88
C TYR A 160 -9.74 6.03 4.26
N ASP A 161 -10.93 6.15 3.66
CA ASP A 161 -11.90 7.24 3.87
C ASP A 161 -11.31 8.66 3.73
N LEU A 162 -10.38 8.86 2.78
CA LEU A 162 -9.73 10.16 2.61
C LEU A 162 -10.70 11.22 2.07
N LYS A 163 -10.76 12.37 2.74
CA LYS A 163 -11.60 13.51 2.36
C LYS A 163 -11.00 14.30 1.19
N ALA A 164 -11.83 15.06 0.47
CA ALA A 164 -11.41 15.82 -0.71
C ALA A 164 -10.31 16.85 -0.46
N ASN A 165 -9.55 17.18 -1.50
CA ASN A 165 -8.51 18.22 -1.54
C ASN A 165 -7.42 18.01 -0.47
N LYS A 166 -6.96 16.77 -0.32
CA LYS A 166 -5.93 16.38 0.64
C LYS A 166 -4.67 15.92 -0.08
N VAL A 167 -3.53 16.27 0.52
CA VAL A 167 -2.26 15.61 0.23
C VAL A 167 -2.23 14.33 1.06
N ALA A 168 -2.35 13.17 0.43
CA ALA A 168 -2.52 11.90 1.12
C ALA A 168 -1.25 11.48 1.88
N VAL A 169 -0.10 11.62 1.23
CA VAL A 169 1.22 11.30 1.78
C VAL A 169 2.15 12.48 1.54
N THR A 170 2.84 12.91 2.59
CA THR A 170 3.89 13.92 2.54
C THR A 170 5.17 13.36 3.14
N VAL A 171 6.28 13.46 2.41
CA VAL A 171 7.63 13.17 2.94
C VAL A 171 8.41 14.47 2.98
N LYS A 172 8.94 14.83 4.14
CA LYS A 172 9.66 16.08 4.37
C LYS A 172 11.12 15.82 4.73
N ASP A 173 11.88 16.91 4.74
CA ASP A 173 13.28 16.95 5.16
C ASP A 173 14.14 15.82 4.60
N ASP A 174 14.87 15.10 5.46
CA ASP A 174 15.70 13.95 5.07
C ASP A 174 14.99 12.62 5.36
N ALA A 175 13.67 12.65 5.58
CA ALA A 175 12.90 11.46 5.88
C ALA A 175 12.74 10.59 4.63
N LYS A 176 12.60 9.28 4.85
CA LYS A 176 12.38 8.34 3.77
C LYS A 176 11.54 7.14 4.19
N LEU A 177 10.81 6.60 3.22
CA LEU A 177 10.11 5.33 3.35
C LEU A 177 10.52 4.41 2.20
N THR A 178 10.92 3.19 2.49
CA THR A 178 11.35 2.20 1.50
C THR A 178 10.48 0.96 1.55
N PHE A 179 10.30 0.32 0.40
CA PHE A 179 9.59 -0.94 0.25
C PHE A 179 10.09 -1.74 -0.96
N PRO A 180 9.87 -3.07 -1.00
CA PRO A 180 10.16 -3.92 -2.14
C PRO A 180 9.48 -3.42 -3.42
N ASP A 181 10.20 -3.51 -4.53
CA ASP A 181 9.75 -3.00 -5.81
C ASP A 181 8.66 -3.86 -6.49
N ASP A 182 8.37 -5.05 -5.94
CA ASP A 182 7.34 -5.98 -6.36
C ASP A 182 5.92 -5.55 -5.93
N LEU A 183 5.80 -4.57 -5.04
CA LEU A 183 4.52 -3.94 -4.68
C LEU A 183 3.91 -3.12 -5.82
N ASN A 184 4.74 -2.68 -6.78
CA ASN A 184 4.32 -1.93 -7.98
C ASN A 184 3.39 -0.73 -7.66
N ASP A 185 2.42 -0.46 -8.54
CA ASP A 185 1.47 0.67 -8.44
C ASP A 185 0.57 0.61 -7.19
N ASP A 186 0.50 -0.55 -6.53
CA ASP A 186 -0.31 -0.77 -5.32
C ASP A 186 0.44 -0.45 -4.02
N ALA A 187 1.72 -0.05 -4.07
CA ALA A 187 2.50 0.22 -2.85
C ALA A 187 1.89 1.32 -1.97
N VAL A 188 1.35 2.38 -2.58
CA VAL A 188 0.63 3.47 -1.92
C VAL A 188 -0.82 3.47 -2.38
N PHE A 189 -1.69 2.86 -1.58
CA PHE A 189 -3.09 2.68 -1.94
C PHE A 189 -4.01 3.65 -1.18
N VAL A 190 -4.84 4.41 -1.91
CA VAL A 190 -5.74 5.41 -1.32
C VAL A 190 -7.19 5.11 -1.69
N VAL A 191 -8.03 4.93 -0.69
CA VAL A 191 -9.48 4.87 -0.80
C VAL A 191 -10.07 6.18 -0.30
N THR A 192 -10.71 6.91 -1.21
CA THR A 192 -11.38 8.17 -0.87
C THR A 192 -12.74 7.94 -0.24
N LYS A 193 -13.18 8.92 0.54
CA LYS A 193 -14.54 8.98 1.08
C LYS A 193 -15.56 9.02 -0.06
N SER A 194 -16.73 8.42 0.15
CA SER A 194 -17.82 8.47 -0.84
C SER A 194 -18.12 9.92 -1.26
N GLY A 195 -18.17 10.15 -2.58
CA GLY A 195 -18.39 11.48 -3.18
C GLY A 195 -17.12 12.33 -3.37
N VAL A 196 -15.95 11.85 -2.96
CA VAL A 196 -14.67 12.51 -3.23
C VAL A 196 -14.08 11.99 -4.53
N ASP A 197 -13.78 12.89 -5.46
CA ASP A 197 -13.04 12.58 -6.68
C ASP A 197 -11.61 12.12 -6.33
N PRO A 198 -11.21 10.87 -6.66
CA PRO A 198 -9.85 10.40 -6.42
C PRO A 198 -8.78 11.27 -7.08
N LYS A 199 -9.07 11.95 -8.19
CA LYS A 199 -8.12 12.86 -8.87
C LYS A 199 -7.87 14.15 -8.09
N SER A 200 -8.69 14.46 -7.08
CA SER A 200 -8.47 15.59 -6.17
C SER A 200 -7.41 15.31 -5.10
N ILE A 201 -6.95 14.06 -5.01
CA ILE A 201 -5.93 13.66 -4.06
C ILE A 201 -4.55 13.86 -4.68
N THR A 202 -3.65 14.45 -3.90
CA THR A 202 -2.28 14.70 -4.32
C THR A 202 -1.28 13.99 -3.40
N PHE A 203 -0.05 13.89 -3.85
CA PHE A 203 1.07 13.32 -3.10
C PHE A 203 2.23 14.30 -3.11
N ASP A 204 2.92 14.43 -1.98
CA ASP A 204 4.06 15.33 -1.81
C ASP A 204 5.30 14.50 -1.42
N TYR A 205 5.79 13.74 -2.38
CA TYR A 205 7.02 12.97 -2.30
C TYR A 205 7.62 12.78 -3.71
N LYS A 206 8.91 12.45 -3.74
CA LYS A 206 9.64 11.94 -4.91
C LYS A 206 9.84 10.44 -4.74
N GLU A 207 9.57 9.68 -5.79
CA GLU A 207 9.83 8.25 -5.85
C GLU A 207 11.13 7.98 -6.61
N THR A 208 11.96 7.08 -6.10
CA THR A 208 13.16 6.58 -6.78
C THR A 208 13.22 5.07 -6.66
N ARG A 209 13.52 4.37 -7.77
CA ARG A 209 13.68 2.91 -7.79
C ARG A 209 15.14 2.53 -7.99
N ASP A 210 15.64 1.68 -7.09
CA ASP A 210 16.90 0.96 -7.26
C ASP A 210 16.59 -0.44 -7.80
N LYS A 211 16.97 -0.71 -9.07
CA LYS A 211 16.69 -1.98 -9.74
C LYS A 211 17.65 -3.09 -9.31
N ASP A 212 18.82 -2.75 -8.80
CA ASP A 212 19.81 -3.73 -8.37
C ASP A 212 19.47 -4.24 -6.96
N GLU A 213 18.92 -3.36 -6.12
CA GLU A 213 18.44 -3.72 -4.79
C GLU A 213 16.96 -4.13 -4.72
N GLU A 214 16.22 -4.04 -5.83
CA GLU A 214 14.76 -4.32 -5.91
C GLU A 214 13.96 -3.50 -4.88
N ILE A 215 14.35 -2.23 -4.68
CA ILE A 215 13.77 -1.34 -3.67
C ILE A 215 13.24 -0.05 -4.31
N VAL A 216 12.09 0.40 -3.84
CA VAL A 216 11.55 1.74 -4.08
C VAL A 216 11.69 2.60 -2.83
N THR A 217 12.04 3.88 -3.00
CA THR A 217 12.18 4.86 -1.94
C THR A 217 11.30 6.08 -2.21
N LEU A 218 10.49 6.45 -1.21
CA LEU A 218 9.79 7.73 -1.14
C LEU A 218 10.63 8.71 -0.31
N SER A 219 10.89 9.89 -0.87
CA SER A 219 11.69 10.96 -0.26
C SER A 219 11.05 12.33 -0.50
N LYS A 220 11.61 13.39 0.10
CA LYS A 220 11.10 14.75 -0.09
C LYS A 220 11.06 15.17 -1.56
N ALA A 221 9.93 15.74 -1.99
CA ALA A 221 9.82 16.37 -3.30
C ALA A 221 10.68 17.64 -3.38
N GLU A 222 11.43 17.80 -4.47
CA GLU A 222 12.22 19.01 -4.70
C GLU A 222 11.28 20.21 -4.95
N ALA A 223 11.54 21.34 -4.29
CA ALA A 223 10.71 22.53 -4.45
C ALA A 223 10.81 23.08 -5.88
N LYS A 224 9.67 23.17 -6.58
CA LYS A 224 9.60 23.87 -7.87
C LYS A 224 9.91 25.35 -7.67
N THR A 225 11.09 25.79 -8.09
CA THR A 225 11.41 27.21 -8.23
C THR A 225 10.65 27.76 -9.46
N PRO A 226 9.95 28.91 -9.40
CA PRO A 226 9.19 29.41 -10.55
C PRO A 226 10.13 29.93 -11.64
N GLU A 227 10.21 29.23 -12.78
CA GLU A 227 10.91 29.71 -13.99
C GLU A 227 10.01 30.62 -14.84
N LYS A 228 10.60 31.73 -15.31
CA LYS A 228 10.06 32.68 -16.29
C LYS A 228 10.17 32.09 -17.72
N PRO A 229 9.22 32.34 -18.64
CA PRO A 229 9.22 31.66 -19.94
C PRO A 229 10.29 32.22 -20.90
N THR A 230 11.08 31.33 -21.49
CA THR A 230 11.83 31.56 -22.75
C THR A 230 11.80 30.30 -23.61
N GLU A 231 11.70 30.53 -24.93
CA GLU A 231 11.49 29.57 -26.02
C GLU A 231 12.47 28.38 -26.09
N ASN A 232 11.92 27.30 -26.66
CA ASN A 232 12.45 25.96 -26.99
C ASN A 232 13.50 25.98 -28.14
N PRO A 233 14.15 24.85 -28.54
CA PRO A 233 14.54 23.60 -27.86
C PRO A 233 16.05 23.27 -28.04
N GLU A 234 16.69 22.58 -27.08
CA GLU A 234 17.52 21.40 -27.41
C GLU A 234 17.78 20.52 -26.16
N GLU A 235 17.18 19.33 -26.24
CA GLU A 235 17.47 18.02 -25.63
C GLU A 235 17.92 17.91 -24.15
N LYS A 236 16.97 17.45 -23.33
CA LYS A 236 17.19 16.81 -22.03
C LYS A 236 16.75 15.34 -22.14
N PRO A 237 17.44 14.36 -21.49
CA PRO A 237 17.04 12.95 -21.55
C PRO A 237 15.65 12.78 -20.95
N THR A 238 14.74 12.22 -21.74
CA THR A 238 13.41 11.75 -21.35
C THR A 238 13.52 10.74 -20.22
N GLU A 239 13.02 11.09 -19.03
CA GLU A 239 12.63 10.11 -18.01
C GLU A 239 11.41 9.36 -18.54
N GLU A 240 11.56 8.05 -18.80
CA GLU A 240 10.47 7.16 -19.19
C GLU A 240 9.52 6.99 -17.99
N VAL A 241 8.38 7.68 -18.04
CA VAL A 241 7.15 7.15 -17.46
C VAL A 241 6.93 5.81 -18.18
N THR A 242 7.07 4.68 -17.51
CA THR A 242 6.73 3.39 -18.13
C THR A 242 5.22 3.31 -18.26
N GLU A 243 4.71 3.96 -19.29
CA GLU A 243 3.32 3.90 -19.75
C GLU A 243 3.02 2.45 -20.10
N ASN A 244 2.20 1.78 -19.28
CA ASN A 244 1.84 0.39 -19.52
C ASN A 244 0.94 0.36 -20.76
N THR A 245 1.47 -0.19 -21.85
CA THR A 245 0.75 -0.26 -23.11
C THR A 245 0.11 -1.64 -23.27
N TYR A 246 -1.20 -1.67 -23.20
CA TYR A 246 -2.01 -2.84 -23.51
C TYR A 246 -2.38 -2.84 -25.00
N LEU A 247 -2.02 -3.92 -25.70
CA LEU A 247 -2.39 -4.14 -27.10
C LEU A 247 -3.41 -5.27 -27.20
N ILE A 248 -4.59 -4.93 -27.72
CA ILE A 248 -5.68 -5.87 -27.99
C ILE A 248 -5.82 -5.98 -29.51
N THR A 249 -5.71 -7.20 -30.04
CA THR A 249 -5.88 -7.45 -31.48
C THR A 249 -7.21 -8.17 -31.73
N ILE A 250 -8.06 -7.60 -32.57
CA ILE A 250 -9.36 -8.21 -32.90
C ILE A 250 -9.11 -9.53 -33.66
N GLY A 251 -9.79 -10.59 -33.24
CA GLY A 251 -9.56 -11.93 -33.79
C GLY A 251 -8.45 -12.72 -33.09
N ASN A 252 -7.74 -12.13 -32.12
CA ASN A 252 -6.69 -12.81 -31.34
C ASN A 252 -7.07 -12.88 -29.85
N LYS A 253 -6.80 -14.04 -29.22
CA LYS A 253 -7.06 -14.27 -27.80
C LYS A 253 -6.02 -13.60 -26.89
N GLU A 254 -4.83 -13.31 -27.39
CA GLU A 254 -3.76 -12.72 -26.60
C GLU A 254 -3.95 -11.21 -26.41
N ILE A 255 -3.86 -10.78 -25.15
CA ILE A 255 -3.70 -9.38 -24.75
C ILE A 255 -2.25 -9.21 -24.31
N LYS A 256 -1.57 -8.24 -24.90
CA LYS A 256 -0.18 -7.95 -24.58
C LYS A 256 -0.07 -6.74 -23.66
N LYS A 257 0.78 -6.81 -22.64
CA LYS A 257 1.22 -5.66 -21.83
C LYS A 257 2.68 -5.43 -22.16
N ASN A 258 3.02 -4.23 -22.62
CA ASN A 258 4.39 -3.84 -22.99
C ASN A 258 5.06 -4.78 -24.00
N GLY A 259 4.28 -5.33 -24.93
CA GLY A 259 4.77 -6.21 -26.00
C GLY A 259 4.78 -7.70 -25.64
N GLU A 260 4.66 -8.06 -24.36
CA GLU A 260 4.60 -9.45 -23.89
C GLU A 260 3.16 -9.91 -23.63
N THR A 261 2.88 -11.20 -23.80
CA THR A 261 1.54 -11.76 -23.55
C THR A 261 1.23 -11.73 -22.05
N ALA A 262 0.35 -10.81 -21.64
CA ALA A 262 -0.08 -10.65 -20.26
C ALA A 262 -1.26 -11.54 -19.91
N TYR A 263 -2.12 -11.83 -20.89
CA TYR A 263 -3.28 -12.68 -20.69
C TYR A 263 -3.75 -13.32 -21.99
N THR A 264 -4.13 -14.59 -21.92
CA THR A 264 -4.79 -15.29 -23.01
C THR A 264 -6.27 -15.44 -22.68
N SER A 265 -7.09 -14.66 -23.36
CA SER A 265 -8.55 -14.70 -23.25
C SER A 265 -9.11 -16.04 -23.72
N ASP A 266 -10.14 -16.53 -23.04
CA ASP A 266 -10.79 -17.79 -23.41
C ASP A 266 -11.74 -17.65 -24.61
N ALA A 267 -12.25 -16.44 -24.86
CA ALA A 267 -13.00 -16.07 -26.06
C ALA A 267 -12.33 -14.93 -26.83
N VAL A 268 -12.61 -14.86 -28.14
CA VAL A 268 -11.93 -13.95 -29.06
C VAL A 268 -12.62 -12.58 -29.07
N PRO A 269 -11.90 -11.46 -28.86
CA PRO A 269 -12.44 -10.11 -29.08
C PRO A 269 -12.91 -9.93 -30.52
N TYR A 270 -14.06 -9.28 -30.70
CA TYR A 270 -14.67 -9.05 -32.01
C TYR A 270 -15.20 -7.63 -32.15
N ILE A 271 -15.56 -7.24 -33.37
CA ILE A 271 -16.27 -5.99 -33.62
C ILE A 271 -17.69 -6.31 -34.01
N THR A 272 -18.65 -5.66 -33.36
CA THR A 272 -20.06 -5.65 -33.76
C THR A 272 -20.61 -4.24 -33.72
N ASN A 273 -21.34 -3.83 -34.75
CA ASN A 273 -21.96 -2.49 -34.84
C ASN A 273 -21.02 -1.32 -34.53
N GLY A 274 -19.74 -1.44 -34.89
CA GLY A 274 -18.71 -0.41 -34.63
C GLY A 274 -18.12 -0.41 -33.21
N TYR A 275 -18.48 -1.37 -32.36
CA TYR A 275 -17.94 -1.53 -31.02
C TYR A 275 -17.00 -2.73 -30.93
N THR A 276 -15.83 -2.48 -30.34
CA THR A 276 -14.90 -3.54 -29.92
C THR A 276 -15.44 -4.21 -28.66
N MET A 277 -15.81 -5.48 -28.80
CA MET A 277 -16.37 -6.33 -27.74
C MET A 277 -15.27 -7.21 -27.17
N LEU A 278 -15.11 -7.18 -25.84
CA LEU A 278 -14.20 -8.07 -25.12
C LEU A 278 -14.95 -8.91 -24.09
N PRO A 279 -14.50 -10.14 -23.82
CA PRO A 279 -14.97 -10.89 -22.67
C PRO A 279 -14.75 -10.09 -21.39
N LEU A 280 -15.71 -10.13 -20.47
CA LEU A 280 -15.66 -9.38 -19.22
C LEU A 280 -14.39 -9.65 -18.40
N ARG A 281 -13.90 -10.90 -18.39
CA ARG A 281 -12.64 -11.25 -17.72
C ARG A 281 -11.44 -10.56 -18.36
N ALA A 282 -11.40 -10.49 -19.68
CA ALA A 282 -10.32 -9.82 -20.41
C ALA A 282 -10.30 -8.31 -20.15
N LEU A 283 -11.48 -7.69 -19.97
CA LEU A 283 -11.61 -6.29 -19.57
C LEU A 283 -11.12 -6.04 -18.14
N LEU A 284 -11.38 -6.98 -17.22
CA LEU A 284 -10.90 -6.88 -15.84
C LEU A 284 -9.38 -6.99 -15.74
N VAL A 285 -8.73 -7.80 -16.58
CA VAL A 285 -7.26 -7.88 -16.63
C VAL A 285 -6.61 -6.53 -16.97
N LEU A 286 -7.29 -5.65 -17.71
CA LEU A 286 -6.80 -4.29 -18.00
C LEU A 286 -6.80 -3.39 -16.75
N SER A 287 -7.47 -3.79 -15.67
CA SER A 287 -7.66 -3.01 -14.44
C SER A 287 -7.07 -3.72 -13.22
N ASP A 288 -7.49 -4.95 -12.96
CA ASP A 288 -6.95 -5.85 -11.93
C ASP A 288 -7.29 -7.31 -12.31
N PRO A 289 -6.29 -8.16 -12.58
CA PRO A 289 -6.51 -9.56 -12.98
C PRO A 289 -7.11 -10.43 -11.87
N ASN A 290 -7.01 -10.02 -10.61
CA ASN A 290 -7.43 -10.80 -9.44
C ASN A 290 -8.89 -10.60 -9.04
N VAL A 291 -9.63 -9.76 -9.76
CA VAL A 291 -11.03 -9.49 -9.46
C VAL A 291 -11.90 -10.73 -9.73
N ASP A 292 -12.69 -11.11 -8.74
CA ASP A 292 -13.66 -12.20 -8.87
C ASP A 292 -14.95 -11.77 -9.57
N ILE A 293 -15.47 -12.65 -10.43
CA ILE A 293 -16.77 -12.50 -11.10
C ILE A 293 -17.73 -13.53 -10.51
N LYS A 294 -18.73 -13.07 -9.77
CA LYS A 294 -19.83 -13.93 -9.31
C LYS A 294 -20.88 -14.02 -10.41
N TRP A 295 -21.02 -15.21 -10.98
CA TRP A 295 -21.97 -15.46 -12.07
C TRP A 295 -23.22 -16.20 -11.58
N ASP A 296 -24.39 -15.65 -11.86
CA ASP A 296 -25.68 -16.33 -11.72
C ASP A 296 -26.17 -16.81 -13.09
N ALA A 297 -26.18 -18.14 -13.28
CA ALA A 297 -26.57 -18.76 -14.53
C ALA A 297 -28.09 -18.70 -14.82
N THR A 298 -28.93 -18.50 -13.81
CA THR A 298 -30.39 -18.44 -13.95
C THR A 298 -30.80 -17.07 -14.47
N THR A 299 -30.29 -16.02 -13.83
CA THR A 299 -30.59 -14.63 -14.20
C THR A 299 -29.66 -14.07 -15.28
N LYS A 300 -28.61 -14.83 -15.63
CA LYS A 300 -27.53 -14.41 -16.55
C LYS A 300 -26.87 -13.11 -16.09
N THR A 301 -26.56 -13.06 -14.80
CA THR A 301 -26.04 -11.86 -14.11
C THR A 301 -24.60 -12.08 -13.68
N ALA A 302 -23.72 -11.15 -14.04
CA ALA A 302 -22.38 -11.03 -13.48
C ALA A 302 -22.36 -9.93 -12.41
N GLN A 303 -21.87 -10.29 -11.23
CA GLN A 303 -21.59 -9.37 -10.13
C GLN A 303 -20.08 -9.28 -9.91
N ILE A 304 -19.57 -8.05 -9.85
CA ILE A 304 -18.15 -7.76 -9.72
C ILE A 304 -18.01 -6.77 -8.57
N SER A 305 -17.12 -7.07 -7.62
CA SER A 305 -16.73 -6.12 -6.58
C SER A 305 -15.32 -5.62 -6.89
N TYR A 306 -15.22 -4.34 -7.27
CA TYR A 306 -13.94 -3.72 -7.65
C TYR A 306 -13.91 -2.28 -7.15
N ASN A 307 -12.79 -1.86 -6.55
CA ASN A 307 -12.62 -0.54 -5.92
C ASN A 307 -13.80 -0.14 -5.01
N ASN A 308 -14.25 -1.07 -4.17
CA ASN A 308 -15.42 -0.94 -3.27
C ASN A 308 -16.75 -0.58 -3.96
N LYS A 309 -16.85 -0.76 -5.28
CA LYS A 309 -18.11 -0.63 -6.03
C LYS A 309 -18.61 -2.00 -6.45
N LEU A 310 -19.93 -2.19 -6.38
CA LEU A 310 -20.61 -3.38 -6.88
C LEU A 310 -21.13 -3.11 -8.28
N PHE A 311 -20.57 -3.79 -9.27
CA PHE A 311 -21.07 -3.75 -10.65
C PHE A 311 -21.94 -4.97 -10.90
N THR A 312 -23.16 -4.75 -11.38
CA THR A 312 -24.09 -5.79 -11.78
C THR A 312 -24.41 -5.65 -13.26
N LEU A 313 -24.00 -6.64 -14.06
CA LEU A 313 -24.28 -6.72 -15.49
C LEU A 313 -25.22 -7.88 -15.74
N VAL A 314 -26.34 -7.61 -16.41
CA VAL A 314 -27.28 -8.64 -16.84
C VAL A 314 -27.13 -8.80 -18.36
N ALA A 315 -27.01 -10.05 -18.81
CA ALA A 315 -26.89 -10.34 -20.24
C ALA A 315 -28.10 -9.83 -21.03
N ASN A 316 -27.84 -9.42 -22.26
CA ASN A 316 -28.77 -8.83 -23.22
C ASN A 316 -29.45 -7.54 -22.76
N GLN A 317 -28.91 -6.87 -21.73
CA GLN A 317 -29.36 -5.55 -21.29
C GLN A 317 -28.40 -4.46 -21.80
N LYS A 318 -28.96 -3.29 -22.12
CA LYS A 318 -28.21 -2.06 -22.44
C LYS A 318 -27.95 -1.21 -21.21
N THR A 319 -28.01 -1.80 -20.03
CA THR A 319 -27.82 -1.11 -18.75
C THR A 319 -26.98 -1.96 -17.82
N LEU A 320 -26.13 -1.30 -17.05
CA LEU A 320 -25.40 -1.87 -15.91
C LEU A 320 -25.85 -1.16 -14.63
N THR A 321 -25.79 -1.84 -13.48
CA THR A 321 -25.90 -1.18 -12.18
C THR A 321 -24.51 -1.01 -11.55
N LYS A 322 -24.16 0.20 -11.15
CA LYS A 322 -22.97 0.55 -10.36
C LYS A 322 -23.46 1.01 -8.99
N ASP A 323 -23.24 0.17 -7.98
CA ASP A 323 -23.84 0.26 -6.65
C ASP A 323 -25.37 0.25 -6.72
N SER A 324 -26.01 1.41 -6.60
CA SER A 324 -27.46 1.59 -6.78
C SER A 324 -27.84 2.38 -8.03
N ALA A 325 -26.86 2.88 -8.79
CA ALA A 325 -27.08 3.72 -9.96
C ALA A 325 -27.10 2.90 -11.25
N THR A 326 -28.09 3.14 -12.11
CA THR A 326 -28.15 2.55 -13.45
C THR A 326 -27.32 3.38 -14.43
N VAL A 327 -26.49 2.70 -15.24
CA VAL A 327 -25.63 3.28 -16.26
C VAL A 327 -26.03 2.71 -17.62
N ASP A 328 -26.36 3.59 -18.57
CA ASP A 328 -26.66 3.19 -19.95
C ASP A 328 -25.38 2.80 -20.70
N LEU A 329 -25.48 1.66 -21.40
CA LEU A 329 -24.48 1.10 -22.29
C LEU A 329 -24.84 1.43 -23.74
N ALA A 330 -23.84 1.74 -24.55
CA ALA A 330 -24.02 2.01 -25.97
C ALA A 330 -24.47 0.75 -26.74
N THR A 331 -24.01 -0.42 -26.30
CA THR A 331 -24.46 -1.73 -26.79
C THR A 331 -24.81 -2.67 -25.63
N ALA A 332 -25.59 -3.72 -25.90
CA ALA A 332 -25.95 -4.67 -24.87
C ALA A 332 -24.72 -5.46 -24.38
N ALA A 333 -24.72 -5.87 -23.12
CA ALA A 333 -23.78 -6.88 -22.65
C ALA A 333 -24.23 -8.25 -23.21
N GLU A 334 -23.47 -8.86 -24.10
CA GLU A 334 -23.91 -10.00 -24.90
C GLU A 334 -23.26 -11.30 -24.43
N ILE A 335 -23.97 -12.43 -24.51
CA ILE A 335 -23.33 -13.74 -24.33
C ILE A 335 -22.97 -14.30 -25.70
N GLN A 336 -21.69 -14.53 -25.92
CA GLN A 336 -21.16 -15.23 -27.09
C GLN A 336 -20.16 -16.30 -26.63
N ASP A 337 -20.21 -17.49 -27.22
CA ASP A 337 -19.33 -18.62 -26.89
C ASP A 337 -19.26 -18.93 -25.38
N GLY A 338 -20.37 -18.75 -24.67
CA GLY A 338 -20.47 -19.00 -23.23
C GLY A 338 -19.73 -17.96 -22.37
N ARG A 339 -19.40 -16.79 -22.91
CA ARG A 339 -18.78 -15.66 -22.19
C ARG A 339 -19.62 -14.41 -22.32
N LEU A 340 -19.66 -13.62 -21.25
CA LEU A 340 -20.28 -12.31 -21.26
C LEU A 340 -19.29 -11.31 -21.86
N PHE A 341 -19.70 -10.61 -22.90
CA PHE A 341 -18.96 -9.57 -23.58
C PHE A 341 -19.53 -8.20 -23.25
N VAL A 342 -18.64 -7.24 -23.11
CA VAL A 342 -18.98 -5.83 -22.90
C VAL A 342 -18.13 -5.02 -23.88
N SER A 343 -18.68 -3.91 -24.37
CA SER A 343 -17.88 -3.04 -25.24
C SER A 343 -16.75 -2.40 -24.43
N LEU A 344 -15.57 -2.31 -25.03
CA LEU A 344 -14.44 -1.64 -24.40
C LEU A 344 -14.79 -0.19 -24.05
N ARG A 345 -15.51 0.50 -24.95
CA ARG A 345 -15.93 1.89 -24.73
C ARG A 345 -16.80 2.04 -23.49
N ASP A 346 -17.82 1.19 -23.36
CA ASP A 346 -18.71 1.23 -22.20
C ASP A 346 -17.94 0.85 -20.94
N TRP A 347 -17.04 -0.13 -21.01
CA TRP A 347 -16.16 -0.49 -19.91
C TRP A 347 -15.28 0.68 -19.46
N MET A 348 -14.58 1.35 -20.38
CA MET A 348 -13.77 2.54 -20.08
C MET A 348 -14.61 3.64 -19.43
N LYS A 349 -15.85 3.86 -19.91
CA LYS A 349 -16.81 4.81 -19.31
C LYS A 349 -17.20 4.40 -17.89
N ILE A 350 -17.51 3.12 -17.66
CA ILE A 350 -17.90 2.57 -16.35
C ILE A 350 -16.76 2.74 -15.34
N MET A 351 -15.54 2.54 -15.81
CA MET A 351 -14.28 2.59 -15.05
C MET A 351 -13.67 3.99 -14.99
N GLU A 352 -14.30 4.99 -15.63
CA GLU A 352 -13.87 6.40 -15.65
C GLU A 352 -12.46 6.62 -16.22
N VAL A 353 -12.05 5.77 -17.18
CA VAL A 353 -10.78 5.86 -17.91
C VAL A 353 -10.87 6.99 -18.95
N ASP A 354 -9.83 7.83 -19.02
CA ASP A 354 -9.75 8.93 -20.00
C ASP A 354 -9.69 8.40 -21.43
N GLY A 355 -10.51 8.96 -22.33
CA GLY A 355 -10.56 8.54 -23.73
C GLY A 355 -9.27 8.81 -24.51
N THR A 356 -8.40 9.71 -24.03
CA THR A 356 -7.08 9.99 -24.63
C THR A 356 -6.09 8.84 -24.49
N HIS A 357 -6.33 7.93 -23.56
CA HIS A 357 -5.53 6.73 -23.32
C HIS A 357 -5.87 5.58 -24.28
N VAL A 358 -6.92 5.70 -25.09
CA VAL A 358 -7.38 4.64 -25.99
C VAL A 358 -7.22 5.07 -27.43
N SER A 359 -6.46 4.29 -28.20
CA SER A 359 -6.28 4.47 -29.65
C SER A 359 -6.76 3.26 -30.43
N TRP A 360 -7.46 3.50 -31.53
CA TRP A 360 -7.93 2.46 -32.45
C TRP A 360 -7.19 2.56 -33.79
N ASN A 361 -6.59 1.46 -34.24
CA ASN A 361 -6.04 1.32 -35.58
C ASN A 361 -6.96 0.42 -36.42
N SER A 362 -7.64 1.00 -37.41
CA SER A 362 -8.59 0.28 -38.27
C SER A 362 -7.94 -0.68 -39.26
N GLU A 363 -6.71 -0.41 -39.70
CA GLU A 363 -5.99 -1.25 -40.67
C GLU A 363 -5.46 -2.52 -39.99
N ALA A 364 -4.79 -2.35 -38.85
CA ALA A 364 -4.26 -3.44 -38.04
C ALA A 364 -5.33 -4.15 -37.21
N LYS A 365 -6.53 -3.56 -37.09
CA LYS A 365 -7.61 -3.97 -36.19
C LYS A 365 -7.14 -4.15 -34.75
N THR A 366 -6.44 -3.14 -34.24
CA THR A 366 -5.87 -3.15 -32.88
C THR A 366 -6.39 -1.98 -32.05
N VAL A 367 -6.62 -2.26 -30.77
CA VAL A 367 -6.77 -1.23 -29.74
C VAL A 367 -5.50 -1.15 -28.92
N THR A 368 -4.99 0.06 -28.76
CA THR A 368 -3.91 0.38 -27.83
C THR A 368 -4.51 1.14 -26.65
N LEU A 369 -4.34 0.63 -25.44
CA LEU A 369 -4.65 1.32 -24.20
C LEU A 369 -3.34 1.65 -23.50
N LYS A 370 -3.15 2.92 -23.16
CA LYS A 370 -2.00 3.46 -22.45
C LYS A 370 -2.42 3.76 -21.03
N HIS A 371 -1.88 3.04 -20.06
CA HIS A 371 -2.22 3.23 -18.65
C HIS A 371 -1.03 3.74 -17.85
#